data_AF-A0A382P010-F1
#
_entry.id   AF-A0A382P010-F1
#
_cell.length_a   1.000
_cell.length_b   1.000
_cell.length_c   1.000
_cell.angle_alpha   90.00
_cell.angle_beta   90.00
_cell.angle_gamma   90.00
#
_symmetry.space_group_name_H-M   'P 1'
#
loop_
_entity.id
_entity.type
_entity.pdbx_description
1 polymer ?
#
loop_
_entity_poly.entity_id
_entity_poly.type
_entity_poly.pdbx_seq_one_letter_code
_entity_poly.pdbx_strand_id
1 'polypeptide(L)'
;NRCLMYTTNWITSTNTFTTNTTITDMKAGRVTSLIGILIVMDASNIHISSSSTTITTHGHDFASPTNDTHIHMTDPSKGNSMAPDIAAPDLTQRPPRSPRVKLGGLVLLPRMLDKGRATLVGKNGDYYYDCPMDKRLLAFIGIDAESVKQQLATGKGDGEMLEWIQGNCETPREPWEIDQWSAYHAVRAPGDCETRGYFDGLIPESAKEREDITSWFDVLDVDDHVSFGGKA
;
A
#
# COMPACT_ATOMS: atom_id res chain seq x y z
N ASN A 1 37.83 29.33 21.05
CA ASN A 1 36.57 29.03 21.76
C ASN A 1 35.41 28.86 20.78
N ARG A 2 35.10 27.62 20.40
CA ARG A 2 33.73 27.07 20.38
C ARG A 2 33.82 25.56 20.09
N CYS A 3 33.32 24.82 21.06
CA CYS A 3 33.13 23.38 21.11
C CYS A 3 31.92 23.01 20.24
N LEU A 4 32.01 21.94 19.45
CA LEU A 4 30.84 21.24 18.92
C LEU A 4 31.00 19.76 19.28
N MET A 5 30.15 19.34 20.22
CA MET A 5 30.00 17.96 20.65
C MET A 5 29.27 17.16 19.56
N TYR A 6 29.77 15.98 19.22
CA TYR A 6 28.99 14.96 18.51
C TYR A 6 28.78 13.78 19.45
N THR A 7 27.53 13.58 19.86
CA THR A 7 27.07 12.38 20.56
C THR A 7 26.93 11.25 19.54
N THR A 8 27.73 10.21 19.67
CA THR A 8 27.58 8.95 18.94
C THR A 8 26.73 8.00 19.77
N ASN A 9 25.52 7.69 19.30
CA ASN A 9 24.75 6.55 19.82
C ASN A 9 25.10 5.31 19.00
N TRP A 10 25.49 4.25 19.70
CA TRP A 10 25.84 2.95 19.16
C TRP A 10 24.59 2.07 19.09
N ILE A 11 24.28 1.53 17.91
CA ILE A 11 23.39 0.38 17.76
C ILE A 11 24.08 -0.62 16.83
N THR A 12 24.38 -1.81 17.38
CA THR A 12 24.98 -2.96 16.69
C THR A 12 23.90 -3.77 15.97
N SER A 13 23.96 -3.88 14.64
CA SER A 13 23.93 -5.14 13.88
C SER A 13 23.85 -4.89 12.37
N THR A 14 24.60 -5.67 11.59
CA THR A 14 24.64 -5.77 10.11
C THR A 14 25.13 -4.54 9.32
N ASN A 15 26.37 -4.62 8.85
CA ASN A 15 27.13 -3.59 8.14
C ASN A 15 26.59 -3.30 6.73
N THR A 16 25.88 -2.19 6.57
CA THR A 16 25.84 -1.45 5.29
C THR A 16 25.90 0.04 5.64
N PHE A 17 26.98 0.73 5.26
CA PHE A 17 27.13 2.17 5.47
C PHE A 17 27.03 2.89 4.13
N THR A 18 25.98 3.70 3.96
CA THR A 18 25.88 4.66 2.86
C THR A 18 26.21 6.03 3.41
N THR A 19 27.42 6.54 3.14
CA THR A 19 27.78 7.92 3.48
C THR A 19 27.57 8.82 2.26
N ASN A 20 26.60 9.73 2.31
CA ASN A 20 26.49 10.81 1.34
C ASN A 20 27.41 11.95 1.77
N THR A 21 28.51 12.16 1.05
CA THR A 21 29.37 13.33 1.24
C THR A 21 29.13 14.32 0.11
N THR A 22 28.56 15.47 0.43
CA THR A 22 28.43 16.59 -0.51
C THR A 22 29.64 17.51 -0.32
N ILE A 23 30.52 17.57 -1.32
CA ILE A 23 31.59 18.58 -1.39
C ILE A 23 31.14 19.66 -2.38
N THR A 24 30.94 20.88 -1.90
CA THR A 24 30.68 22.06 -2.74
C THR A 24 31.98 22.84 -2.91
N ASP A 25 32.54 22.84 -4.12
CA ASP A 25 33.64 23.74 -4.48
C ASP A 25 33.07 25.11 -4.92
N MET A 26 33.46 26.18 -4.23
CA MET A 26 32.91 27.53 -4.35
C MET A 26 33.65 28.41 -5.39
N LYS A 27 34.29 27.84 -6.43
CA LYS A 27 35.02 28.67 -7.41
C LYS A 27 34.71 28.52 -8.90
N ALA A 28 33.79 27.65 -9.30
CA ALA A 28 33.25 27.68 -10.65
C ALA A 28 31.85 27.06 -10.63
N GLY A 29 30.80 27.82 -10.96
CA GLY A 29 29.40 27.39 -10.91
C GLY A 29 29.05 26.23 -11.87
N ARG A 30 29.52 25.02 -11.55
CA ARG A 30 29.20 23.76 -12.23
C ARG A 30 28.94 22.69 -11.17
N VAL A 31 27.70 22.22 -11.08
CA VAL A 31 27.32 21.06 -10.28
C VAL A 31 27.72 19.81 -11.06
N THR A 32 28.68 19.03 -10.55
CA THR A 32 29.01 17.70 -11.08
C THR A 32 28.52 16.68 -10.06
N SER A 33 27.48 15.93 -10.42
CA SER A 33 27.02 14.78 -9.64
C SER A 33 27.93 13.59 -9.96
N LEU A 34 28.71 13.13 -8.97
CA LEU A 34 29.46 11.88 -9.07
C LEU A 34 28.61 10.76 -8.47
N ILE A 35 28.29 9.77 -9.31
CA ILE A 35 27.54 8.58 -8.93
C ILE A 35 28.37 7.75 -7.93
N GLY A 36 27.70 7.28 -6.86
CA GLY A 36 28.31 6.61 -5.72
C GLY A 36 29.12 5.36 -6.08
N ILE A 37 30.23 5.18 -5.36
CA ILE A 37 31.08 3.97 -5.44
C ILE A 37 30.53 2.95 -4.43
N LEU A 38 30.15 1.76 -4.91
CA LEU A 38 29.83 0.61 -4.07
C LEU A 38 31.15 -0.08 -3.68
N ILE A 39 31.51 -0.05 -2.40
CA ILE A 39 32.62 -0.85 -1.85
C ILE A 39 32.01 -2.06 -1.14
N VAL A 40 32.08 -3.23 -1.77
CA VAL A 40 31.79 -4.51 -1.11
C VAL A 40 33.09 -5.02 -0.50
N MET A 41 33.16 -5.09 0.83
CA MET A 41 34.29 -5.73 1.52
C MET A 41 33.97 -7.22 1.71
N ASP A 42 34.58 -8.07 0.87
CA ASP A 42 34.77 -9.49 1.18
C ASP A 42 36.22 -9.69 1.65
N ALA A 43 36.40 -10.48 2.69
CA ALA A 43 37.71 -10.81 3.23
C ALA A 43 38.39 -11.77 2.27
N SER A 44 39.45 -11.27 1.60
CA SER A 44 40.45 -11.95 0.75
C SER A 44 40.43 -11.44 -0.70
N ASN A 45 41.42 -10.59 -1.01
CA ASN A 45 41.86 -10.12 -2.34
C ASN A 45 41.28 -8.80 -2.85
N ILE A 46 42.13 -7.77 -2.84
CA ILE A 46 41.89 -6.45 -3.44
C ILE A 46 42.12 -6.55 -4.96
N HIS A 47 41.05 -6.49 -5.75
CA HIS A 47 41.16 -6.26 -7.19
C HIS A 47 40.46 -4.93 -7.53
N ILE A 48 41.24 -3.91 -7.89
CA ILE A 48 40.75 -2.60 -8.31
C ILE A 48 40.55 -2.65 -9.82
N SER A 49 39.30 -2.73 -10.30
CA SER A 49 39.00 -2.45 -11.70
C SER A 49 38.34 -1.09 -11.83
N SER A 50 39.04 -0.11 -12.41
CA SER A 50 38.46 1.16 -12.83
C SER A 50 38.05 1.07 -14.30
N SER A 51 36.75 1.09 -14.58
CA SER A 51 36.23 1.34 -15.93
C SER A 51 35.86 2.81 -16.05
N SER A 52 36.73 3.61 -16.67
CA SER A 52 36.44 4.98 -17.08
C SER A 52 35.94 4.98 -18.52
N THR A 53 34.68 5.37 -18.74
CA THR A 53 34.18 5.68 -20.09
C THR A 53 34.39 7.16 -20.36
N THR A 54 35.40 7.48 -21.15
CA THR A 54 35.62 8.84 -21.68
C THR A 54 34.83 8.99 -22.98
N ILE A 55 33.81 9.85 -23.01
CA ILE A 55 33.17 10.28 -24.25
C ILE A 55 33.84 11.58 -24.68
N THR A 56 34.67 11.51 -25.73
CA THR A 56 35.30 12.66 -26.37
C THR A 56 34.45 13.08 -27.57
N THR A 57 33.79 14.24 -27.51
CA THR A 57 33.13 14.83 -28.68
C THR A 57 34.14 15.71 -29.42
N HIS A 58 34.63 15.25 -30.57
CA HIS A 58 35.35 16.11 -31.53
C HIS A 58 34.34 16.82 -32.43
N GLY A 59 34.41 18.14 -32.47
CA GLY A 59 33.67 18.96 -33.43
C GLY A 59 34.35 18.91 -34.80
N HIS A 60 33.56 18.68 -35.85
CA HIS A 60 33.92 19.00 -37.22
C HIS A 60 32.66 19.45 -37.97
N ASP A 61 32.70 20.68 -38.46
CA ASP A 61 31.70 21.30 -39.33
C ASP A 61 31.81 20.83 -40.79
N PHE A 62 30.73 21.08 -41.53
CA PHE A 62 30.53 21.08 -43.00
C PHE A 62 30.27 19.74 -43.72
N ALA A 63 29.00 19.48 -44.05
CA ALA A 63 28.41 19.74 -45.39
C ALA A 63 27.00 19.13 -45.52
N SER A 64 26.09 19.88 -46.13
CA SER A 64 24.72 19.46 -46.49
C SER A 64 24.75 18.31 -47.52
N PRO A 65 23.78 17.37 -47.50
CA PRO A 65 22.76 17.46 -48.53
C PRO A 65 21.33 17.19 -48.02
N THR A 66 20.41 17.85 -48.70
CA THR A 66 18.95 17.74 -48.62
C THR A 66 18.47 16.28 -48.54
N ASN A 67 17.70 15.95 -47.51
CA ASN A 67 16.80 14.81 -47.57
C ASN A 67 15.49 15.17 -46.84
N ASP A 68 14.41 15.13 -47.60
CA ASP A 68 13.04 15.36 -47.15
C ASP A 68 12.62 14.23 -46.19
N THR A 69 12.77 14.47 -44.89
CA THR A 69 12.12 13.65 -43.85
C THR A 69 11.03 14.48 -43.20
N HIS A 70 9.79 14.11 -43.49
CA HIS A 70 8.60 14.61 -42.82
C HIS A 70 8.69 14.27 -41.32
N ILE A 71 9.15 15.22 -40.51
CA ILE A 71 9.22 15.06 -39.06
C ILE A 71 7.78 15.08 -38.55
N HIS A 72 7.25 13.91 -38.20
CA HIS A 72 6.04 13.84 -37.40
C HIS A 72 6.39 14.40 -36.02
N MET A 73 6.05 15.67 -35.79
CA MET A 73 6.05 16.25 -34.46
C MET A 73 5.07 15.44 -33.61
N THR A 74 5.60 14.54 -32.79
CA THR A 74 4.83 13.96 -31.69
C THR A 74 4.74 15.03 -30.62
N ASP A 75 3.50 15.48 -30.38
CA ASP A 75 3.14 16.37 -29.29
C ASP A 75 3.73 15.87 -27.95
N PRO A 76 4.57 16.65 -27.25
CA PRO A 76 5.15 16.26 -25.96
C PRO A 76 4.12 16.26 -24.82
N SER A 77 2.85 16.56 -25.08
CA SER A 77 1.79 16.58 -24.06
C SER A 77 1.25 15.21 -23.65
N LYS A 78 1.55 14.12 -24.39
CA LYS A 78 1.19 12.75 -23.98
C LYS A 78 2.32 12.08 -23.22
N GLY A 79 2.68 12.65 -22.08
CA GLY A 79 3.19 11.83 -20.99
C GLY A 79 2.07 10.86 -20.61
N ASN A 80 2.23 9.58 -20.95
CA ASN A 80 1.42 8.52 -20.36
C ASN A 80 1.70 8.60 -18.85
N SER A 81 0.87 9.35 -18.11
CA SER A 81 0.78 9.21 -16.66
C SER A 81 0.29 7.78 -16.44
N MET A 82 1.23 6.85 -16.36
CA MET A 82 0.96 5.48 -15.94
C MET A 82 0.57 5.60 -14.48
N ALA A 83 -0.70 5.92 -14.23
CA ALA A 83 -1.29 5.68 -12.93
C ALA A 83 -0.96 4.23 -12.59
N PRO A 84 -0.49 3.95 -11.36
CA PRO A 84 -0.13 2.60 -10.99
C PRO A 84 -1.28 1.65 -11.30
N ASP A 85 -0.97 0.47 -11.85
CA ASP A 85 -1.97 -0.56 -12.12
C ASP A 85 -2.44 -1.12 -10.78
N ILE A 86 -3.59 -0.65 -10.30
CA ILE A 86 -4.16 -1.07 -9.02
C ILE A 86 -4.84 -2.42 -9.24
N ALA A 87 -4.24 -3.48 -8.70
CA ALA A 87 -4.85 -4.80 -8.68
C ALA A 87 -6.12 -4.81 -7.81
N ALA A 88 -7.27 -4.51 -8.41
CA ALA A 88 -8.55 -4.35 -7.72
C ALA A 88 -9.55 -5.46 -8.07
N PRO A 89 -10.30 -6.00 -7.10
CA PRO A 89 -11.42 -6.90 -7.38
C PRO A 89 -12.60 -6.11 -7.99
N ASP A 90 -13.32 -6.74 -8.94
CA ASP A 90 -14.61 -6.22 -9.41
C ASP A 90 -15.73 -6.71 -8.49
N LEU A 91 -16.17 -5.84 -7.57
CA LEU A 91 -17.20 -6.16 -6.58
C LEU A 91 -18.62 -6.16 -7.14
N THR A 92 -18.80 -5.82 -8.42
CA THR A 92 -20.07 -6.01 -9.12
C THR A 92 -20.27 -7.48 -9.54
N GLN A 93 -19.21 -8.28 -9.56
CA GLN A 93 -19.22 -9.66 -10.05
C GLN A 93 -18.99 -10.69 -8.94
N ARG A 94 -18.40 -10.28 -7.82
CA ARG A 94 -18.13 -11.16 -6.67
C ARG A 94 -18.08 -10.35 -5.37
N PRO A 95 -18.38 -10.95 -4.21
CA PRO A 95 -18.21 -10.25 -2.94
C PRO A 95 -16.72 -10.00 -2.64
N PRO A 96 -16.39 -9.00 -1.81
CA PRO A 96 -15.05 -8.89 -1.25
C PRO A 96 -14.78 -10.10 -0.34
N ARG A 97 -13.52 -10.29 0.07
CA ARG A 97 -13.17 -11.40 0.97
C ARG A 97 -14.05 -11.42 2.22
N SER A 98 -14.33 -12.64 2.73
CA SER A 98 -15.11 -12.82 3.95
C SER A 98 -14.53 -11.97 5.09
N PRO A 99 -15.35 -11.34 5.94
CA PRO A 99 -14.89 -10.60 7.12
C PRO A 99 -14.02 -11.46 8.05
N ARG A 100 -14.10 -12.79 7.97
CA ARG A 100 -13.31 -13.75 8.76
C ARG A 100 -11.88 -13.96 8.25
N VAL A 101 -11.58 -13.60 7.00
CA VAL A 101 -10.22 -13.71 6.46
C VAL A 101 -9.32 -12.75 7.23
N LYS A 102 -8.16 -13.26 7.65
CA LYS A 102 -7.17 -12.50 8.43
C LYS A 102 -6.00 -12.07 7.56
N LEU A 103 -5.48 -10.87 7.82
CA LEU A 103 -4.19 -10.41 7.32
C LEU A 103 -3.43 -9.81 8.51
N GLY A 104 -2.26 -10.36 8.84
CA GLY A 104 -1.52 -9.98 10.05
C GLY A 104 -2.31 -10.22 11.34
N GLY A 105 -3.17 -11.23 11.37
CA GLY A 105 -4.07 -11.53 12.49
C GLY A 105 -5.37 -10.74 12.51
N LEU A 106 -5.43 -9.58 11.83
CA LEU A 106 -6.59 -8.70 11.79
C LEU A 106 -7.69 -9.26 10.85
N VAL A 107 -8.84 -9.55 11.43
CA VAL A 107 -10.10 -9.74 10.67
C VAL A 107 -10.55 -8.42 10.05
N LEU A 108 -11.48 -8.46 9.09
CA LEU A 108 -11.97 -7.31 8.31
C LEU A 108 -10.95 -6.60 7.42
N LEU A 109 -9.66 -6.62 7.77
CA LEU A 109 -8.63 -5.91 7.01
C LEU A 109 -8.61 -6.32 5.52
N PRO A 110 -8.55 -7.62 5.16
CA PRO A 110 -8.65 -8.05 3.76
C PRO A 110 -9.88 -7.50 3.03
N ARG A 111 -11.05 -7.56 3.68
CA ARG A 111 -12.32 -7.09 3.14
C ARG A 111 -12.31 -5.57 2.91
N MET A 112 -11.76 -4.81 3.85
CA MET A 112 -11.62 -3.36 3.75
C MET A 112 -10.67 -2.96 2.61
N LEU A 113 -9.54 -3.67 2.45
CA LEU A 113 -8.61 -3.42 1.35
C LEU A 113 -9.24 -3.71 -0.02
N ASP A 114 -10.01 -4.79 -0.14
CA ASP A 114 -10.75 -5.11 -1.37
C ASP A 114 -11.72 -3.99 -1.75
N LYS A 115 -12.49 -3.50 -0.78
CA LYS A 115 -13.42 -2.38 -0.96
C LYS A 115 -12.67 -1.11 -1.35
N GLY A 116 -11.57 -0.78 -0.67
CA GLY A 116 -10.76 0.39 -0.97
C GLY A 116 -10.20 0.37 -2.39
N ARG A 117 -9.65 -0.77 -2.82
CA ARG A 117 -9.15 -0.95 -4.19
C ARG A 117 -10.27 -0.86 -5.22
N ALA A 118 -11.40 -1.51 -4.96
CA ALA A 118 -12.57 -1.45 -5.84
C ALA A 118 -13.15 -0.03 -5.96
N THR A 119 -13.17 0.74 -4.87
CA THR A 119 -13.58 2.16 -4.89
C THR A 119 -12.65 3.01 -5.73
N LEU A 120 -11.33 2.78 -5.69
CA LEU A 120 -10.36 3.53 -6.50
C LEU A 120 -10.55 3.32 -8.01
N VAL A 121 -10.98 2.12 -8.42
CA VAL A 121 -11.21 1.78 -9.83
C VAL A 121 -12.69 1.88 -10.26
N GLY A 122 -13.59 2.33 -9.39
CA GLY A 122 -15.02 2.47 -9.68
C GLY A 122 -15.77 1.13 -9.86
N LYS A 123 -15.28 0.06 -9.22
CA LYS A 123 -15.86 -1.30 -9.27
C LYS A 123 -16.37 -1.79 -7.92
N ASN A 124 -16.76 -0.88 -7.04
CA ASN A 124 -17.19 -1.20 -5.68
C ASN A 124 -18.60 -1.83 -5.60
N GLY A 125 -19.43 -1.73 -6.65
CA GLY A 125 -20.80 -2.21 -6.62
C GLY A 125 -21.60 -1.57 -5.47
N ASP A 126 -22.36 -2.38 -4.74
CA ASP A 126 -23.14 -1.94 -3.57
C ASP A 126 -22.29 -1.84 -2.28
N TYR A 127 -20.99 -2.17 -2.35
CA TYR A 127 -20.11 -2.08 -1.20
C TYR A 127 -19.57 -0.65 -1.02
N TYR A 128 -19.64 -0.17 0.23
CA TYR A 128 -19.17 1.16 0.60
C TYR A 128 -17.91 1.09 1.47
N TYR A 129 -16.79 1.63 0.98
CA TYR A 129 -15.55 1.80 1.76
C TYR A 129 -15.76 2.81 2.89
N ASP A 130 -15.09 2.62 4.04
CA ASP A 130 -15.28 3.43 5.26
C ASP A 130 -16.68 3.27 5.88
N CYS A 131 -17.21 2.03 5.85
CA CYS A 131 -18.48 1.71 6.52
C CYS A 131 -18.29 1.59 8.05
N PRO A 132 -19.38 1.53 8.85
CA PRO A 132 -19.30 1.40 10.30
C PRO A 132 -18.49 0.20 10.80
N MET A 133 -18.28 -0.83 9.99
CA MET A 133 -17.42 -1.96 10.35
C MET A 133 -15.94 -1.64 10.15
N ASP A 134 -15.59 -1.06 9.00
CA ASP A 134 -14.23 -0.60 8.67
C ASP A 134 -13.75 0.43 9.71
N LYS A 135 -14.61 1.38 10.09
CA LYS A 135 -14.32 2.38 11.13
C LYS A 135 -13.90 1.80 12.46
N ARG A 136 -14.41 0.62 12.82
CA ARG A 136 -14.02 -0.04 14.08
C ARG A 136 -12.63 -0.67 13.99
N LEU A 137 -12.27 -1.22 12.84
CA LEU A 137 -10.90 -1.68 12.57
C LEU A 137 -9.94 -0.49 12.58
N LEU A 138 -10.27 0.57 11.84
CA LEU A 138 -9.48 1.79 11.73
C LEU A 138 -9.27 2.47 13.10
N ALA A 139 -10.31 2.56 13.93
CA ALA A 139 -10.20 3.06 15.30
C ALA A 139 -9.34 2.16 16.20
N PHE A 140 -9.35 0.85 16.00
CA PHE A 140 -8.53 -0.08 16.79
C PHE A 140 -7.03 0.10 16.49
N ILE A 141 -6.67 0.28 15.23
CA ILE A 141 -5.28 0.46 14.78
C ILE A 141 -4.82 1.93 14.80
N GLY A 142 -5.74 2.88 14.96
CA GLY A 142 -5.47 4.32 14.98
C GLY A 142 -4.98 4.84 13.63
N ILE A 143 -5.67 4.49 12.54
CA ILE A 143 -5.35 4.97 11.19
C ILE A 143 -6.61 5.51 10.53
N ASP A 144 -6.49 6.61 9.80
CA ASP A 144 -7.58 7.21 9.04
C ASP A 144 -7.86 6.48 7.70
N ALA A 145 -9.14 6.41 7.32
CA ALA A 145 -9.60 5.73 6.11
C ALA A 145 -9.00 6.33 4.83
N GLU A 146 -8.85 7.65 4.74
CA GLU A 146 -8.28 8.31 3.57
C GLU A 146 -6.78 8.05 3.46
N SER A 147 -6.07 7.94 4.59
CA SER A 147 -4.64 7.56 4.59
C SER A 147 -4.42 6.16 4.02
N VAL A 148 -5.24 5.19 4.42
CA VAL A 148 -5.21 3.83 3.85
C VAL A 148 -5.50 3.86 2.34
N LYS A 149 -6.53 4.62 1.93
CA LYS A 149 -6.94 4.73 0.53
C LYS A 149 -5.86 5.38 -0.35
N GLN A 150 -5.15 6.39 0.16
CA GLN A 150 -4.00 6.99 -0.53
C GLN A 150 -2.88 5.97 -0.76
N GLN A 151 -2.61 5.10 0.22
CA GLN A 151 -1.61 4.05 0.05
C GLN A 151 -2.05 2.98 -0.94
N LEU A 152 -3.33 2.60 -0.93
CA LEU A 152 -3.88 1.69 -1.94
C LEU A 152 -3.75 2.27 -3.35
N ALA A 153 -3.89 3.59 -3.51
CA ALA A 153 -3.70 4.26 -4.79
C ALA A 153 -2.24 4.22 -5.30
N THR A 154 -1.27 3.83 -4.46
CA THR A 154 0.12 3.60 -4.90
C THR A 154 0.34 2.21 -5.51
N GLY A 155 -0.68 1.33 -5.53
CA GLY A 155 -0.59 -0.02 -6.10
C GLY A 155 -0.09 -1.09 -5.13
N LYS A 156 -0.04 -0.80 -3.81
CA LYS A 156 0.46 -1.74 -2.79
C LYS A 156 -0.36 -3.04 -2.71
N GLY A 157 0.37 -4.15 -2.69
CA GLY A 157 -0.18 -5.48 -2.37
C GLY A 157 -0.58 -5.61 -0.90
N ASP A 158 -1.19 -6.73 -0.52
CA ASP A 158 -1.65 -6.95 0.85
C ASP A 158 -0.51 -6.99 1.87
N GLY A 159 0.62 -7.63 1.54
CA GLY A 159 1.79 -7.66 2.42
C GLY A 159 2.36 -6.26 2.68
N GLU A 160 2.53 -5.47 1.61
CA GLU A 160 3.03 -4.09 1.70
C GLU A 160 2.05 -3.17 2.45
N MET A 161 0.73 -3.39 2.29
CA MET A 161 -0.27 -2.67 3.06
C MET A 161 -0.23 -3.05 4.53
N LEU A 162 -0.01 -4.33 4.86
CA LEU A 162 0.12 -4.77 6.24
C LEU A 162 1.36 -4.16 6.91
N GLU A 163 2.51 -4.19 6.24
CA GLU A 163 3.74 -3.56 6.71
C GLU A 163 3.57 -2.05 6.92
N TRP A 164 2.93 -1.37 5.96
CA TRP A 164 2.65 0.06 6.08
C TRP A 164 1.69 0.36 7.24
N ILE A 165 0.64 -0.44 7.44
CA ILE A 165 -0.28 -0.29 8.56
C ILE A 165 0.48 -0.44 9.88
N GLN A 166 1.25 -1.52 10.05
CA GLN A 166 1.99 -1.78 11.28
C GLN A 166 3.00 -0.66 11.60
N GLY A 167 3.61 -0.05 10.58
CA GLY A 167 4.51 1.08 10.74
C GLY A 167 3.85 2.43 11.03
N ASN A 168 2.54 2.57 10.79
CA ASN A 168 1.80 3.84 10.94
C ASN A 168 0.63 3.76 11.92
N CYS A 169 0.46 2.66 12.64
CA CYS A 169 -0.48 2.57 13.74
C CYS A 169 -0.14 3.59 14.83
N GLU A 170 -1.07 4.50 15.16
CA GLU A 170 -0.91 5.36 16.34
C GLU A 170 -0.84 4.54 17.62
N THR A 171 -1.54 3.41 17.67
CA THR A 171 -1.50 2.45 18.76
C THR A 171 -0.96 1.12 18.25
N PRO A 172 0.36 0.86 18.35
CA PRO A 172 0.91 -0.46 18.09
C PRO A 172 0.20 -1.50 18.96
N ARG A 173 -0.24 -2.59 18.33
CA ARG A 173 -0.96 -3.66 18.99
C ARG A 173 -0.07 -4.87 19.14
N GLU A 174 -0.06 -5.42 20.34
CA GLU A 174 0.56 -6.70 20.58
C GLU A 174 -0.23 -7.82 19.89
N PRO A 175 0.41 -8.93 19.49
CA PRO A 175 -0.27 -10.03 18.79
C PRO A 175 -1.52 -10.55 19.54
N TRP A 176 -1.48 -10.61 20.86
CA TRP A 176 -2.61 -11.05 21.68
C TRP A 176 -3.77 -10.05 21.68
N GLU A 177 -3.51 -8.75 21.56
CA GLU A 177 -4.57 -7.73 21.43
C GLU A 177 -5.29 -7.89 20.08
N ILE A 178 -4.52 -8.11 19.02
CA ILE A 178 -5.05 -8.36 17.67
C ILE A 178 -5.90 -9.62 17.67
N ASP A 179 -5.43 -10.70 18.30
CA ASP A 179 -6.15 -11.96 18.39
C ASP A 179 -7.43 -11.81 19.21
N GLN A 180 -7.37 -11.15 20.37
CA GLN A 180 -8.55 -10.92 21.22
C GLN A 180 -9.58 -10.03 20.52
N TRP A 181 -9.14 -8.93 19.89
CA TRP A 181 -10.01 -8.04 19.13
C TRP A 181 -10.68 -8.78 17.98
N SER A 182 -9.89 -9.56 17.23
CA SER A 182 -10.38 -10.33 16.10
C SER A 182 -11.35 -11.44 16.52
N ALA A 183 -11.07 -12.15 17.61
CA ALA A 183 -11.96 -13.17 18.16
C ALA A 183 -13.29 -12.57 18.63
N TYR A 184 -13.24 -11.43 19.33
CA TYR A 184 -14.45 -10.71 19.75
C TYR A 184 -15.30 -10.26 18.55
N HIS A 185 -14.68 -9.65 17.54
CA HIS A 185 -15.39 -9.14 16.37
C HIS A 185 -15.99 -10.26 15.50
N ALA A 186 -15.38 -11.44 15.46
CA ALA A 186 -15.88 -12.58 14.71
C ALA A 186 -17.22 -13.14 15.22
N VAL A 187 -17.56 -12.89 16.49
CA VAL A 187 -18.79 -13.38 17.14
C VAL A 187 -19.69 -12.25 17.64
N ARG A 188 -19.34 -10.98 17.37
CA ARG A 188 -20.06 -9.84 17.92
C ARG A 188 -21.49 -9.80 17.37
N ALA A 189 -22.47 -9.73 18.26
CA ALA A 189 -23.88 -9.58 17.96
C ALA A 189 -24.38 -8.13 18.23
N PRO A 190 -25.60 -7.76 17.82
CA PRO A 190 -26.25 -6.52 18.24
C PRO A 190 -26.43 -6.44 19.77
N GLY A 191 -25.93 -5.36 20.36
CA GLY A 191 -25.90 -5.15 21.82
C GLY A 191 -27.18 -4.52 22.41
N ASP A 192 -27.98 -3.87 21.59
CA ASP A 192 -29.20 -3.17 21.98
C ASP A 192 -30.37 -3.51 21.03
N CYS A 193 -31.60 -3.19 21.46
CA CYS A 193 -32.83 -3.54 20.73
C CYS A 193 -32.94 -2.83 19.37
N GLU A 194 -32.49 -1.58 19.26
CA GLU A 194 -32.56 -0.82 18.02
C GLU A 194 -31.63 -1.44 16.97
N THR A 195 -30.38 -1.67 17.36
CA THR A 195 -29.38 -2.32 16.51
C THR A 195 -29.80 -3.74 16.13
N ARG A 196 -30.56 -4.44 16.98
CA ARG A 196 -31.12 -5.75 16.66
C ARG A 196 -32.18 -5.68 15.55
N GLY A 197 -33.08 -4.70 15.60
CA GLY A 197 -34.04 -4.48 14.52
C GLY A 197 -33.36 -4.17 13.17
N TYR A 198 -32.26 -3.39 13.19
CA TYR A 198 -31.45 -3.18 12.00
C TYR A 198 -30.79 -4.47 11.50
N PHE A 199 -30.21 -5.27 12.41
CA PHE A 199 -29.59 -6.56 12.09
C PHE A 199 -30.57 -7.54 11.44
N ASP A 200 -31.77 -7.68 12.00
CA ASP A 200 -32.80 -8.57 11.45
C ASP A 200 -33.23 -8.14 10.05
N GLY A 201 -33.23 -6.82 9.79
CA GLY A 201 -33.49 -6.25 8.47
C GLY A 201 -32.38 -6.49 7.43
N LEU A 202 -31.17 -6.87 7.85
CA LEU A 202 -30.07 -7.22 6.94
C LEU A 202 -30.06 -8.70 6.55
N ILE A 203 -30.80 -9.56 7.25
CA ILE A 203 -30.85 -10.99 6.92
C ILE A 203 -31.63 -11.15 5.60
N PRO A 204 -31.04 -11.80 4.57
CA PRO A 204 -31.75 -12.04 3.31
C PRO A 204 -33.04 -12.83 3.54
N GLU A 205 -34.09 -12.57 2.75
CA GLU A 205 -35.38 -13.25 2.88
C GLU A 205 -35.25 -14.78 2.87
N SER A 206 -34.39 -15.31 2.00
CA SER A 206 -34.11 -16.75 1.90
C SER A 206 -33.46 -17.34 3.15
N ALA A 207 -32.84 -16.52 4.00
CA ALA A 207 -32.11 -16.95 5.19
C ALA A 207 -32.86 -16.65 6.51
N LYS A 208 -34.10 -16.13 6.46
CA LYS A 208 -34.81 -15.69 7.67
C LYS A 208 -35.14 -16.81 8.67
N GLU A 209 -35.24 -18.05 8.20
CA GLU A 209 -35.50 -19.21 9.06
C GLU A 209 -34.21 -19.75 9.72
N ARG A 210 -33.04 -19.22 9.37
CA ARG A 210 -31.76 -19.67 9.91
C ARG A 210 -31.46 -19.07 11.27
N GLU A 211 -31.55 -19.91 12.30
CA GLU A 211 -31.26 -19.56 13.69
C GLU A 211 -29.75 -19.46 14.01
N ASP A 212 -28.88 -19.95 13.13
CA ASP A 212 -27.42 -19.92 13.33
C ASP A 212 -26.79 -18.56 13.01
N ILE A 213 -27.54 -17.65 12.36
CA ILE A 213 -27.10 -16.29 12.03
C ILE A 213 -27.25 -15.40 13.27
N THR A 214 -26.15 -15.20 14.00
CA THR A 214 -26.19 -14.51 15.30
C THR A 214 -25.24 -13.31 15.38
N SER A 215 -24.20 -13.29 14.55
CA SER A 215 -23.17 -12.24 14.54
C SER A 215 -23.21 -11.41 13.26
N TRP A 216 -22.60 -10.21 13.32
CA TRP A 216 -22.45 -9.36 12.13
C TRP A 216 -21.72 -10.06 10.99
N PHE A 217 -20.78 -10.96 11.30
CA PHE A 217 -20.04 -11.69 10.27
C PHE A 217 -20.90 -12.77 9.64
N ASP A 218 -21.84 -13.38 10.37
CA ASP A 218 -22.80 -14.34 9.80
C ASP A 218 -23.69 -13.66 8.77
N VAL A 219 -24.24 -12.49 9.12
CA VAL A 219 -25.08 -11.69 8.21
C VAL A 219 -24.30 -11.30 6.96
N LEU A 220 -23.06 -10.82 7.10
CA LEU A 220 -22.25 -10.44 5.94
C LEU A 220 -21.92 -11.63 5.04
N ASP A 221 -21.55 -12.78 5.60
CA ASP A 221 -21.22 -13.97 4.80
C ASP A 221 -22.46 -14.54 4.10
N VAL A 222 -23.63 -14.57 4.75
CA VAL A 222 -24.87 -15.05 4.10
C VAL A 222 -25.39 -14.06 3.06
N ASP A 223 -25.31 -12.76 3.33
CA ASP A 223 -25.71 -11.71 2.39
C ASP A 223 -24.83 -11.75 1.13
N ASP A 224 -23.51 -11.83 1.30
CA ASP A 224 -22.56 -12.03 0.20
C ASP A 224 -22.84 -13.33 -0.56
N HIS A 225 -23.22 -14.42 0.13
CA HIS A 225 -23.55 -15.68 -0.54
C HIS A 225 -24.82 -15.55 -1.39
N VAL A 226 -25.90 -15.02 -0.82
CA VAL A 226 -27.21 -14.91 -1.48
C VAL A 226 -27.18 -13.88 -2.62
N SER A 227 -26.56 -12.72 -2.40
CA SER A 227 -26.47 -11.63 -3.39
C SER A 227 -25.78 -12.06 -4.69
N PHE A 228 -24.89 -13.06 -4.62
CA PHE A 228 -24.19 -13.60 -5.77
C PHE A 228 -24.71 -14.98 -6.21
N GLY A 229 -25.99 -15.27 -5.95
CA GLY A 229 -26.72 -16.43 -6.48
C GLY A 229 -26.58 -17.71 -5.66
N GLY A 230 -25.99 -17.62 -4.48
CA GLY A 230 -25.97 -18.70 -3.49
C GLY A 230 -27.35 -19.02 -2.92
N LYS A 231 -27.52 -20.23 -2.42
CA LYS A 231 -28.76 -20.69 -1.77
C LYS A 231 -28.54 -20.68 -0.26
N ALA A 232 -29.41 -19.99 0.47
CA ALA A 232 -29.40 -19.93 1.93
C ALA A 232 -30.62 -20.63 2.51
#